data_AF-A0A0K1E0H8-F1
#
_entry.id   AF-A0A0K1E0H8-F1
#
_cell.length_a   1.000
_cell.length_b   1.000
_cell.length_c   1.000
_cell.angle_alpha   90.00
_cell.angle_beta   90.00
_cell.angle_gamma   90.00
#
_symmetry.space_group_name_H-M   'P 1'
#
loop_
_entity.id
_entity.type
_entity.pdbx_description
1 polymer ?
#
loop_
_entity_poly.entity_id
_entity_poly.type
_entity_poly.pdbx_seq_one_letter_code
_entity_poly.pdbx_strand_id
1 'polypeptide(L)'
;MRQKVEQFFRELEEKIDRDIEAFTVEWRQYEALAQIQLKEDLYVFVVFSWSDEDCTIEFMIGDENAVIQPRHLDKLDAATSIVKAAYELARQRFTCLQTS
;
A
#
# COMPACT_ATOMS: atom_id res chain seq x y z
N MET A 1 1.48 -16.95 6.10
CA MET A 1 1.67 -15.67 5.37
C MET A 1 0.96 -14.51 6.05
N ARG A 2 -0.36 -14.59 6.27
CA ARG A 2 -1.19 -13.54 6.90
C ARG A 2 -0.53 -12.74 8.03
N GLN A 3 -0.04 -13.37 9.09
CA GLN A 3 0.61 -12.66 10.22
C GLN A 3 1.81 -11.80 9.79
N LYS A 4 2.59 -12.24 8.79
CA LYS A 4 3.70 -11.43 8.23
C LYS A 4 3.17 -10.22 7.48
N VAL A 5 2.06 -10.38 6.75
CA VAL A 5 1.38 -9.28 6.05
C VAL A 5 0.76 -8.30 7.04
N GLU A 6 0.18 -8.79 8.15
CA GLU A 6 -0.34 -7.95 9.24
C GLU A 6 0.79 -7.11 9.85
N GLN A 7 1.95 -7.71 10.12
CA GLN A 7 3.13 -7.01 10.61
C GLN A 7 3.66 -6.00 9.58
N PHE A 8 3.69 -6.37 8.30
CA PHE A 8 4.09 -5.48 7.21
C PHE A 8 3.24 -4.20 7.17
N PHE A 9 1.91 -4.32 7.25
CA PHE A 9 1.05 -3.13 7.20
C PHE A 9 1.19 -2.25 8.44
N ARG A 10 1.41 -2.83 9.63
CA ARG A 10 1.73 -2.05 10.84
C ARG A 10 3.04 -1.26 10.69
N GLU A 11 4.09 -1.92 10.21
CA GLU A 11 5.38 -1.25 9.98
C GLU A 11 5.28 -0.19 8.88
N LEU A 12 4.45 -0.43 7.86
CA LEU A 12 4.21 0.56 6.82
C LEU A 12 3.50 1.80 7.39
N GLU A 13 2.45 1.61 8.18
CA GLU A 13 1.71 2.70 8.85
C GLU A 13 2.62 3.53 9.75
N GLU A 14 3.55 2.90 10.48
CA GLU A 14 4.54 3.60 11.32
C GLU A 14 5.60 4.36 10.51
N LYS A 15 5.93 3.89 9.30
CA LYS A 15 7.01 4.45 8.47
C LYS A 15 6.57 5.60 7.57
N ILE A 16 5.32 5.60 7.11
CA ILE A 16 4.82 6.63 6.21
C ILE A 16 4.48 7.93 6.96
N ASP A 17 4.52 9.04 6.23
CA ASP A 17 4.42 10.39 6.78
C ASP A 17 3.11 10.62 7.55
N ARG A 18 3.14 11.53 8.53
CA ARG A 18 1.99 11.85 9.39
C ARG A 18 0.87 12.63 8.70
N ASP A 19 1.06 12.98 7.43
CA ASP A 19 0.08 13.72 6.61
C ASP A 19 -1.01 12.83 5.98
N ILE A 20 -1.09 11.55 6.34
CA ILE A 20 -2.21 10.67 6.00
C ILE A 20 -3.43 10.98 6.88
N GLU A 21 -4.63 10.95 6.30
CA GLU A 21 -5.88 11.17 7.03
C GLU A 21 -6.43 9.86 7.63
N ALA A 22 -6.22 8.74 6.93
CA ALA A 22 -6.66 7.42 7.37
C ALA A 22 -5.79 6.30 6.78
N PHE A 23 -5.65 5.21 7.53
CA PHE A 23 -5.08 3.94 7.10
C PHE A 23 -6.03 2.82 7.48
N THR A 24 -6.56 2.10 6.49
CA THR A 24 -7.49 0.98 6.73
C THR A 24 -7.00 -0.27 6.00
N VAL A 25 -7.24 -1.44 6.59
CA VAL A 25 -6.85 -2.73 5.98
C VAL A 25 -8.05 -3.67 5.95
N GLU A 26 -8.46 -4.07 4.75
CA GLU A 26 -9.44 -5.13 4.52
C GLU A 26 -8.73 -6.48 4.33
N TRP A 27 -9.23 -7.52 5.01
CA TRP A 27 -8.64 -8.87 4.98
C TRP A 27 -9.55 -9.85 4.26
N ARG A 28 -8.97 -10.57 3.29
CA ARG A 28 -9.59 -11.70 2.58
C ARG A 28 -8.77 -12.96 2.84
N GLN A 29 -9.19 -14.10 2.26
CA GLN A 29 -8.57 -15.40 2.54
C GLN A 29 -7.08 -15.45 2.13
N TYR A 30 -6.75 -14.86 0.97
CA TYR A 30 -5.43 -14.91 0.35
C TYR A 30 -4.94 -13.53 -0.13
N GLU A 31 -5.58 -12.48 0.37
CA GLU A 31 -5.37 -11.11 -0.05
C GLU A 31 -5.61 -10.17 1.13
N ALA A 32 -4.89 -9.06 1.15
CA ALA A 32 -5.14 -7.94 2.03
C ALA A 32 -5.00 -6.63 1.25
N LEU A 33 -5.96 -5.74 1.43
CA LEU A 33 -6.04 -4.44 0.78
C LEU A 33 -5.86 -3.35 1.84
N ALA A 34 -4.76 -2.61 1.77
CA ALA A 34 -4.64 -1.37 2.54
C ALA A 34 -5.09 -0.18 1.69
N GLN A 35 -5.94 0.66 2.25
CA GLN A 35 -6.35 1.95 1.69
C GLN A 35 -5.76 3.06 2.58
N ILE A 36 -4.94 3.91 1.97
CA ILE A 36 -4.23 5.00 2.63
C ILE A 36 -4.78 6.30 2.05
N GLN A 37 -5.51 7.06 2.86
CA GLN A 37 -6.12 8.32 2.46
C GLN A 37 -5.14 9.48 2.68
N LEU A 38 -4.92 10.26 1.63
CA LEU A 38 -4.26 11.56 1.66
C LEU A 38 -5.32 12.66 1.63
N LYS A 39 -4.90 13.90 1.93
CA LYS A 39 -5.77 15.09 1.87
C LYS A 39 -6.48 15.21 0.51
N GLU A 40 -7.68 15.76 0.53
CA GLU A 40 -8.52 15.99 -0.67
C GLU A 40 -8.85 14.72 -1.45
N ASP A 41 -9.14 13.64 -0.73
CA ASP A 41 -9.71 12.40 -1.28
C ASP A 41 -8.82 11.65 -2.29
N LEU A 42 -7.50 11.83 -2.23
CA LEU A 42 -6.56 11.00 -2.98
C LEU A 42 -6.17 9.79 -2.15
N TYR A 43 -6.21 8.60 -2.74
CA TYR A 43 -5.88 7.35 -2.06
C TYR A 43 -4.68 6.66 -2.69
N VAL A 44 -3.92 5.97 -1.84
CA VAL A 44 -2.97 4.94 -2.24
C VAL A 44 -3.50 3.60 -1.76
N PHE A 45 -3.67 2.67 -2.69
CA PHE A 45 -4.06 1.31 -2.40
C PHE A 45 -2.84 0.40 -2.50
N VAL A 46 -2.65 -0.46 -1.51
CA VAL A 46 -1.63 -1.50 -1.49
C VAL A 46 -2.34 -2.83 -1.39
N VAL A 47 -2.32 -3.61 -2.48
CA VAL A 47 -2.90 -4.96 -2.52
C VAL A 47 -1.76 -5.95 -2.31
N PHE A 48 -1.87 -6.79 -1.31
CA PHE A 48 -0.93 -7.88 -1.06
C PHE A 48 -1.65 -9.20 -1.19
N SER A 49 -1.26 -10.00 -2.19
CA SER A 49 -1.86 -11.30 -2.48
C SER A 49 -0.83 -12.41 -2.31
N TRP A 50 -1.26 -13.56 -1.81
CA TRP A 50 -0.36 -14.68 -1.55
C TRP A 50 -1.01 -16.03 -1.82
N SER A 51 -0.18 -16.98 -2.25
CA SER A 51 -0.48 -18.41 -2.24
C SER A 51 0.45 -19.11 -1.23
N ASP A 52 0.55 -20.43 -1.30
CA ASP A 52 1.43 -21.19 -0.40
C ASP A 52 2.91 -20.93 -0.66
N GLU A 53 3.31 -20.67 -1.91
CA GLU A 53 4.71 -20.49 -2.33
C GLU A 53 5.02 -19.11 -2.92
N ASP A 54 4.02 -18.42 -3.46
CA ASP A 54 4.20 -17.14 -4.16
C ASP A 54 3.48 -15.99 -3.47
N CYS A 55 3.94 -14.78 -3.75
CA CYS A 55 3.25 -13.56 -3.35
C CYS A 55 3.44 -12.44 -4.36
N THR A 56 2.46 -11.55 -4.42
CA THR A 56 2.47 -10.36 -5.27
C THR A 56 2.05 -9.15 -4.46
N ILE A 57 2.54 -7.98 -4.87
CA ILE A 57 2.12 -6.70 -4.34
C ILE A 57 1.79 -5.78 -5.51
N GLU A 58 0.61 -5.17 -5.46
CA GLU A 58 0.10 -4.27 -6.48
C GLU A 58 -0.29 -2.94 -5.86
N PHE A 59 -0.23 -1.89 -6.66
CA PHE A 59 -0.45 -0.52 -6.21
C PHE A 59 -1.43 0.20 -7.13
N MET A 60 -2.32 1.00 -6.55
CA MET A 60 -3.18 1.91 -7.28
C MET A 60 -3.15 3.28 -6.60
N ILE A 61 -3.16 4.35 -7.40
CA ILE A 61 -3.25 5.73 -6.92
C ILE A 61 -4.43 6.37 -7.63
N GLY A 62 -5.35 6.97 -6.89
CA GLY A 62 -6.51 7.66 -7.45
C GLY A 62 -7.49 8.08 -6.37
N ASP A 63 -8.52 8.83 -6.77
CA ASP A 63 -9.68 9.07 -5.93
C ASP A 63 -10.60 7.84 -5.87
N GLU A 64 -11.79 7.99 -5.28
CA GLU A 64 -12.81 6.94 -5.20
C GLU A 64 -13.25 6.39 -6.56
N ASN A 65 -13.00 7.12 -7.66
CA ASN A 65 -13.30 6.71 -9.03
C ASN A 65 -12.07 6.18 -9.78
N ALA A 66 -10.95 5.95 -9.07
CA ALA A 66 -9.66 5.60 -9.65
C ALA A 66 -9.12 6.65 -10.62
N VAL A 67 -9.38 7.94 -10.36
CA VAL A 67 -8.94 9.07 -11.20
C VAL A 67 -7.94 9.95 -10.45
N ILE A 68 -6.92 10.42 -11.17
CA ILE A 68 -6.05 11.51 -10.71
C ILE A 68 -6.56 12.80 -11.35
N GLN A 69 -7.16 13.68 -10.54
CA GLN A 69 -7.65 14.98 -10.96
C GLN A 69 -6.55 16.06 -10.82
N PRO A 70 -6.67 17.22 -11.48
CA PRO A 70 -5.70 18.31 -11.35
C PRO A 70 -5.43 18.75 -9.90
N ARG A 71 -6.44 18.69 -9.01
CA ARG A 71 -6.30 19.00 -7.57
C ARG A 71 -5.45 17.97 -6.79
N HIS A 72 -5.14 16.82 -7.39
CA HIS A 72 -4.32 15.78 -6.77
C HIS A 72 -2.83 15.89 -7.16
N LEU A 73 -2.46 16.75 -8.11
CA LEU A 73 -1.12 16.75 -8.70
C LEU A 73 -0.01 17.07 -7.68
N ASP A 74 -0.27 17.99 -6.75
CA ASP A 74 0.63 18.36 -5.65
C ASP A 74 0.86 17.21 -4.65
N LYS A 75 0.01 16.18 -4.67
CA LYS A 75 0.05 15.04 -3.75
C LYS A 75 0.67 13.79 -4.37
N LEU A 76 0.95 13.79 -5.67
CA LEU A 76 1.54 12.63 -6.35
C LEU A 76 2.93 12.28 -5.83
N ASP A 77 3.72 13.25 -5.41
CA ASP A 77 5.04 12.99 -4.81
C ASP A 77 4.90 12.25 -3.47
N ALA A 78 3.94 12.63 -2.64
CA ALA A 78 3.63 11.92 -1.40
C ALA A 78 3.09 10.50 -1.68
N ALA A 79 2.11 10.38 -2.58
CA ALA A 79 1.50 9.11 -2.96
C ALA A 79 2.54 8.12 -3.52
N THR A 80 3.41 8.58 -4.44
CA THR A 80 4.47 7.73 -5.02
C THR A 80 5.57 7.42 -4.01
N SER A 81 5.84 8.29 -3.04
CA SER A 81 6.77 8.01 -1.95
C SER A 81 6.25 6.89 -1.04
N ILE A 82 4.95 6.87 -0.74
CA ILE A 82 4.29 5.78 -0.02
C ILE A 82 4.43 4.46 -0.79
N VAL A 83 4.14 4.45 -2.10
CA VAL A 83 4.29 3.26 -2.94
C VAL A 83 5.73 2.72 -2.89
N LYS A 84 6.73 3.61 -3.03
CA LYS A 84 8.15 3.22 -2.96
C LYS A 84 8.52 2.66 -1.60
N ALA A 85 8.08 3.30 -0.51
CA ALA A 85 8.34 2.84 0.85
C ALA A 85 7.70 1.47 1.14
N ALA A 86 6.46 1.27 0.69
CA ALA A 86 5.75 0.01 0.80
C ALA A 86 6.45 -1.10 0.03
N TYR A 87 6.85 -0.85 -1.22
CA TYR A 87 7.54 -1.84 -2.03
C TYR A 87 8.93 -2.20 -1.46
N GLU A 88 9.71 -1.20 -1.04
CA GLU A 88 11.02 -1.43 -0.41
C GLU A 88 10.89 -2.28 0.86
N LEU A 89 9.95 -1.93 1.74
CA LEU A 89 9.67 -2.69 2.95
C LEU A 89 9.23 -4.12 2.61
N ALA A 90 8.35 -4.29 1.63
CA ALA A 90 7.88 -5.59 1.20
C ALA A 90 9.05 -6.48 0.72
N ARG A 91 9.98 -5.96 -0.08
CA ARG A 91 11.17 -6.71 -0.52
C ARG A 91 12.11 -7.09 0.63
N GLN A 92 12.16 -6.29 1.69
CA GLN A 92 12.95 -6.62 2.89
C GLN A 92 12.30 -7.73 3.74
N ARG A 93 10.96 -7.82 3.74
CA ARG A 93 10.20 -8.75 4.59
C ARG A 93 9.80 -10.06 3.91
N PHE A 94 9.66 -10.08 2.58
CA PHE A 94 9.14 -11.22 1.82
C PHE A 94 10.10 -11.68 0.74
N THR A 95 10.63 -12.89 0.90
CA THR A 95 11.56 -13.51 -0.07
C THR A 95 10.91 -13.76 -1.42
N CYS A 96 9.60 -14.05 -1.47
CA CYS A 96 8.84 -14.21 -2.72
C CYS A 96 8.78 -12.94 -3.59
N LEU A 97 9.13 -11.77 -3.05
CA LEU A 97 9.21 -10.50 -3.80
C LEU A 97 10.64 -10.11 -4.17
N GLN A 98 11.66 -10.91 -3.80
CA GLN A 98 13.06 -10.58 -4.08
C GLN A 98 13.51 -11.01 -5.48
N THR A 99 12.84 -12.03 -6.03
CA THR A 99 13.11 -12.66 -7.33
C THR A 99 12.31 -12.09 -8.50
N SER A 100 11.39 -11.17 -8.24
CA SER A 100 10.47 -10.57 -9.22
C SER A 100 11.00 -9.26 -9.81
#